data_AF-A0A139WGN6-F1
#
_entry.id   AF-A0A139WGN6-F1
#
_cell.length_a   1.000
_cell.length_b   1.000
_cell.length_c   1.000
_cell.angle_alpha   90.00
_cell.angle_beta   90.00
_cell.angle_gamma   90.00
#
_symmetry.space_group_name_H-M   'P 1'
#
loop_
_entity.id
_entity.type
_entity.pdbx_description
1 polymer ?
#
loop_
_entity_poly.entity_id
_entity_poly.type
_entity_poly.pdbx_seq_one_letter_code
_entity_poly.pdbx_strand_id
1 'polypeptide(L)'
;MSSAIIKSGDKPVSTARPLCGCEFKKSWIGRWFLSGVPNLIYINSTHIETKGECYEEQGDKYLVYEKSDNCYRCMAIHEKHETVLQYKETFCEVKGSLQDICYGITGDAPLYSMFRKHPEVKPVACPFKSAPFTFSYNRGSGDCSYPASKAESCTDDSRLVLKYQACPDVPSTESNGKQNHLRPYLIFKDI
;
A
#
# COMPACT_ATOMS: atom_id res chain seq x y z
N MET A 1 52.41 24.81 0.09
CA MET A 1 51.22 23.98 -0.22
C MET A 1 50.00 24.78 0.22
N SER A 2 49.33 25.45 -0.71
CA SER A 2 48.16 26.26 -0.40
C SER A 2 46.90 25.47 -0.70
N SER A 3 46.15 25.11 0.35
CA SER A 3 44.87 24.41 0.24
C SER A 3 43.76 25.39 -0.15
N ALA A 4 43.06 25.09 -1.25
CA ALA A 4 41.87 25.81 -1.69
C ALA A 4 40.61 25.27 -1.00
N ILE A 5 39.80 26.17 -0.44
CA ILE A 5 38.49 25.86 0.15
C ILE A 5 37.43 26.03 -0.94
N ILE A 6 36.79 24.94 -1.37
CA ILE A 6 35.64 24.98 -2.29
C ILE A 6 34.40 25.34 -1.46
N LYS A 7 33.86 26.56 -1.66
CA LYS A 7 32.53 26.92 -1.18
C LYS A 7 31.51 26.48 -2.23
N SER A 8 30.68 25.49 -1.91
CA SER A 8 29.47 25.20 -2.68
C SER A 8 28.53 26.39 -2.55
N GLY A 9 28.32 27.11 -3.65
CA GLY A 9 27.33 28.17 -3.73
C GLY A 9 25.93 27.58 -3.53
N ASP A 10 25.21 28.15 -2.57
CA ASP A 10 23.77 27.97 -2.43
C ASP A 10 23.09 28.41 -3.73
N LYS A 11 22.48 27.46 -4.44
CA LYS A 11 21.52 27.79 -5.48
C LYS A 11 20.23 28.24 -4.79
N PRO A 12 19.68 29.42 -5.12
CA PRO A 12 18.35 29.76 -4.68
C PRO A 12 17.38 28.80 -5.38
N VAL A 13 16.74 27.93 -4.61
CA VAL A 13 15.54 27.22 -5.06
C VAL A 13 14.42 28.27 -5.11
N SER A 14 14.39 29.04 -6.19
CA SER A 14 13.17 29.70 -6.61
C SER A 14 12.41 28.74 -7.52
N THR A 15 11.27 28.25 -7.05
CA THR A 15 10.22 27.81 -7.95
C THR A 15 8.91 28.32 -7.39
N ALA A 16 8.38 29.31 -8.08
CA ALA A 16 7.06 29.85 -7.88
C ALA A 16 6.03 28.71 -7.77
N ARG A 17 5.15 28.78 -6.78
CA ARG A 17 3.98 27.89 -6.70
C ARG A 17 3.13 28.12 -7.95
N PRO A 18 2.82 27.09 -8.75
CA PRO A 18 1.80 27.23 -9.79
C PRO A 18 0.47 27.53 -9.11
N LEU A 19 -0.33 28.40 -9.73
CA LEU A 19 -1.74 28.64 -9.42
C LEU A 19 -2.61 27.43 -9.86
N CYS A 20 -2.26 26.21 -9.44
CA CYS A 20 -3.00 25.00 -9.78
C CYS A 20 -3.76 24.49 -8.55
N GLY A 21 -5.02 24.11 -8.76
CA GLY A 21 -5.85 23.47 -7.74
C GLY A 21 -5.22 22.18 -7.21
N CYS A 22 -5.77 21.66 -6.11
CA CYS A 22 -5.37 20.39 -5.52
C CYS A 22 -5.47 19.25 -6.55
N GLU A 23 -4.37 18.53 -6.76
CA GLU A 23 -4.35 17.37 -7.66
C GLU A 23 -3.74 16.12 -6.97
N PHE A 24 -4.30 14.95 -7.26
CA PHE A 24 -3.66 13.68 -6.94
C PHE A 24 -2.52 13.37 -7.90
N LYS A 25 -1.56 12.55 -7.47
CA LYS A 25 -0.43 12.17 -8.32
C LYS A 25 -0.91 11.50 -9.61
N LYS A 26 -0.35 11.92 -10.74
CA LYS A 26 -0.70 11.38 -12.07
C LYS A 26 -0.46 9.87 -12.18
N SER A 27 0.53 9.33 -11.46
CA SER A 27 0.79 7.88 -11.39
C SER A 27 -0.38 7.09 -10.81
N TRP A 28 -1.26 7.73 -10.05
CA TRP A 28 -2.38 7.05 -9.39
C TRP A 28 -3.62 6.94 -10.28
N ILE A 29 -3.68 7.70 -11.38
CA ILE A 29 -4.85 7.72 -12.28
C ILE A 29 -5.12 6.32 -12.84
N GLY A 30 -6.30 5.76 -12.56
CA GLY A 30 -6.62 4.39 -12.95
C GLY A 30 -7.74 3.78 -12.12
N ARG A 31 -7.92 2.46 -12.24
CA ARG A 31 -8.90 1.70 -11.46
C ARG A 31 -8.21 0.82 -10.43
N TRP A 32 -8.70 0.85 -9.21
CA TRP A 32 -8.09 0.25 -8.04
C TRP A 32 -9.07 -0.68 -7.33
N PHE A 33 -8.57 -1.83 -6.88
CA PHE A 33 -9.31 -2.74 -6.03
C PHE A 33 -9.08 -2.39 -4.56
N LEU A 34 -10.17 -2.22 -3.80
CA LEU A 34 -10.14 -2.06 -2.36
C LEU A 34 -10.97 -3.17 -1.71
N SER A 35 -10.43 -3.80 -0.67
CA SER A 35 -11.14 -4.87 0.04
C SER A 35 -12.41 -4.31 0.72
N GLY A 36 -13.54 -5.01 0.57
CA GLY A 36 -14.82 -4.57 1.14
C GLY A 36 -15.62 -3.62 0.24
N VAL A 37 -15.05 -3.15 -0.87
CA VAL A 37 -15.78 -2.38 -1.89
C VAL A 37 -16.08 -3.31 -3.07
N PRO A 38 -17.35 -3.43 -3.50
CA PRO A 38 -17.73 -4.39 -4.55
C PRO A 38 -17.18 -4.01 -5.93
N ASN A 39 -17.07 -2.71 -6.20
CA ASN A 39 -16.59 -2.17 -7.47
C ASN A 39 -15.14 -1.67 -7.37
N LEU A 40 -14.48 -1.53 -8.52
CA LEU A 40 -13.19 -0.87 -8.57
C LEU A 40 -13.37 0.63 -8.34
N ILE A 41 -12.49 1.20 -7.51
CA ILE A 41 -12.41 2.64 -7.25
C ILE A 41 -11.66 3.29 -8.39
N TYR A 42 -12.30 4.24 -9.06
CA TYR A 42 -11.62 5.09 -10.03
C TYR A 42 -10.93 6.28 -9.33
N ILE A 43 -9.67 6.49 -9.68
CA ILE A 43 -8.89 7.66 -9.27
C ILE A 43 -8.58 8.48 -10.51
N ASN A 44 -8.89 9.76 -10.48
CA ASN A 44 -8.46 10.73 -11.49
C ASN A 44 -7.58 11.81 -10.84
N SER A 45 -7.29 12.91 -11.56
CA SER A 45 -6.40 13.96 -11.06
C SER A 45 -6.98 14.77 -9.90
N THR A 46 -8.31 14.81 -9.69
CA THR A 46 -8.93 15.67 -8.67
C THR A 46 -9.94 14.94 -7.80
N HIS A 47 -10.23 13.66 -8.05
CA HIS A 47 -11.28 12.90 -7.38
C HIS A 47 -10.87 11.43 -7.19
N ILE A 48 -11.17 10.92 -6.00
CA ILE A 48 -11.13 9.49 -5.68
C ILE A 48 -12.57 9.06 -5.42
N GLU A 49 -13.06 8.13 -6.22
CA GLU A 49 -14.40 7.57 -6.07
C GLU A 49 -14.58 7.00 -4.65
N THR A 50 -15.75 7.21 -4.04
CA THR A 50 -16.07 6.88 -2.63
C THR A 50 -15.35 7.70 -1.55
N LYS A 51 -14.45 8.62 -1.92
CA LYS A 51 -13.69 9.44 -0.96
C LYS A 51 -13.96 10.94 -1.10
N GLY A 52 -14.03 11.44 -2.33
CA GLY A 52 -14.37 12.83 -2.62
C GLY A 52 -13.35 13.55 -3.50
N GLU A 53 -13.47 14.87 -3.57
CA GLU A 53 -12.65 15.76 -4.40
C GLU A 53 -11.47 16.37 -3.63
N CYS A 54 -10.32 16.47 -4.29
CA CYS A 54 -9.12 17.10 -3.77
C CYS A 54 -9.39 18.58 -3.49
N TYR A 55 -9.18 19.00 -2.25
CA TYR A 55 -9.37 20.39 -1.81
C TYR A 55 -8.05 21.09 -1.52
N GLU A 56 -7.16 20.45 -0.74
CA GLU A 56 -5.80 20.92 -0.47
C GLU A 56 -4.81 19.74 -0.42
N GLU A 57 -3.54 19.96 -0.78
CA GLU A 57 -2.51 18.94 -0.69
C GLU A 57 -1.21 19.47 -0.07
N GLN A 58 -0.53 18.62 0.71
CA GLN A 58 0.79 18.90 1.26
C GLN A 58 1.57 17.59 1.44
N GLY A 59 2.55 17.34 0.57
CA GLY A 59 3.41 16.16 0.65
C GLY A 59 2.67 14.87 0.33
N ASP A 60 2.47 14.01 1.34
CA ASP A 60 1.71 12.77 1.27
C ASP A 60 0.26 12.92 1.79
N LYS A 61 -0.10 14.10 2.27
CA LYS A 61 -1.41 14.39 2.87
C LYS A 61 -2.30 15.17 1.91
N TYR A 62 -3.55 14.75 1.85
CA TYR A 62 -4.58 15.31 0.98
C TYR A 62 -5.81 15.60 1.82
N LEU A 63 -6.32 16.80 1.73
CA LEU A 63 -7.63 17.17 2.24
C LEU A 63 -8.66 16.92 1.14
N VAL A 64 -9.62 16.05 1.40
CA VAL A 64 -10.62 15.60 0.44
C VAL A 64 -12.01 16.01 0.92
N TYR A 65 -12.81 16.58 0.02
CA TYR A 65 -14.17 17.03 0.27
C TYR A 65 -15.18 16.04 -0.30
N GLU A 66 -16.06 15.52 0.56
CA GLU A 66 -17.16 14.65 0.16
C GLU A 66 -18.47 15.44 0.07
N LYS A 67 -19.09 15.42 -1.10
CA LYS A 67 -20.28 16.23 -1.41
C LYS A 67 -21.53 15.68 -0.73
N SER A 68 -21.65 14.35 -0.59
CA SER A 68 -22.84 13.73 0.02
C SER A 68 -23.01 14.11 1.49
N ASP A 69 -21.90 14.10 2.22
CA ASP A 69 -21.87 14.31 3.66
C ASP A 69 -21.56 15.78 4.01
N ASN A 70 -21.22 16.58 2.98
CA ASN A 70 -20.76 17.95 3.09
C ASN A 70 -19.66 18.12 4.15
N CYS A 71 -18.61 17.31 4.06
CA CYS A 71 -17.53 17.29 5.04
C CYS A 71 -16.17 17.05 4.41
N TYR A 72 -15.13 17.18 5.23
CA TYR A 72 -13.75 17.06 4.84
C TYR A 72 -13.10 15.87 5.55
N ARG A 73 -12.20 15.19 4.85
CA ARG A 73 -11.38 14.11 5.40
C ARG A 73 -9.95 14.34 5.00
N CYS A 74 -9.02 14.26 5.94
CA CYS A 74 -7.61 14.11 5.59
C CYS A 74 -7.31 12.66 5.23
N MET A 75 -6.59 12.46 4.13
CA MET A 75 -6.01 11.19 3.69
C MET A 75 -4.48 11.31 3.63
N ALA A 76 -3.76 10.44 4.33
CA ALA A 76 -2.30 10.30 4.22
C ALA A 76 -1.98 9.12 3.30
N ILE A 77 -1.67 9.40 2.03
CA ILE A 77 -1.56 8.40 0.96
C ILE A 77 -0.08 8.16 0.59
N HIS A 78 0.32 6.90 0.70
CA HIS A 78 1.67 6.42 0.42
C HIS A 78 1.68 5.44 -0.74
N GLU A 79 2.51 5.73 -1.73
CA GLU A 79 2.80 4.79 -2.81
C GLU A 79 3.89 3.82 -2.33
N LYS A 80 3.49 2.57 -2.04
CA LYS A 80 4.44 1.52 -1.62
C LYS A 80 5.05 0.79 -2.80
N HIS A 81 4.28 0.69 -3.89
CA HIS A 81 4.68 0.14 -5.17
C HIS A 81 3.82 0.81 -6.26
N GLU A 82 4.25 0.76 -7.52
CA GLU A 82 3.51 1.30 -8.67
C GLU A 82 2.07 0.75 -8.79
N THR A 83 1.81 -0.40 -8.15
CA THR A 83 0.51 -1.08 -8.14
C THR A 83 -0.14 -1.15 -6.75
N VAL A 84 0.47 -0.55 -5.73
CA VAL A 84 0.02 -0.63 -4.34
C VAL A 84 0.05 0.75 -3.69
N LEU A 85 -1.14 1.28 -3.42
CA LEU A 85 -1.31 2.46 -2.57
C LEU A 85 -1.77 2.02 -1.20
N GLN A 86 -1.18 2.62 -0.18
CA GLN A 86 -1.64 2.48 1.19
C GLN A 86 -2.03 3.85 1.72
N TYR A 87 -3.11 3.91 2.48
CA TYR A 87 -3.50 5.17 3.10
C TYR A 87 -4.17 4.97 4.44
N LYS A 88 -4.08 6.03 5.25
CA LYS A 88 -4.91 6.25 6.42
C LYS A 88 -5.78 7.45 6.17
N GLU A 89 -6.93 7.51 6.82
CA GLU A 89 -7.83 8.65 6.71
C GLU A 89 -8.45 8.99 8.08
N THR A 90 -8.91 10.22 8.19
CA THR A 90 -9.74 10.69 9.31
C THR A 90 -11.22 10.42 9.03
N PHE A 91 -12.04 10.59 10.05
CA PHE A 91 -13.48 10.64 9.89
C PHE A 91 -13.93 11.93 9.18
N CYS A 92 -15.23 12.02 8.95
CA CYS A 92 -15.90 13.18 8.34
C CYS A 92 -15.86 14.37 9.31
N GLU A 93 -15.08 15.40 8.97
CA GLU A 93 -14.87 16.60 9.80
C GLU A 93 -15.49 17.85 9.16
N VAL A 94 -15.78 18.85 9.99
CA VAL A 94 -16.14 20.19 9.51
C VAL A 94 -14.96 20.85 8.81
N LYS A 95 -15.24 21.88 8.00
CA LYS A 95 -14.20 22.61 7.27
C LYS A 95 -13.13 23.15 8.23
N GLY A 96 -11.89 22.76 7.97
CA GLY A 96 -10.69 23.19 8.69
C GLY A 96 -9.47 23.22 7.76
N SER A 97 -8.32 23.62 8.29
CA SER A 97 -7.08 23.56 7.52
C SER A 97 -6.61 22.11 7.33
N LEU A 98 -5.81 21.85 6.29
CA LEU A 98 -5.18 20.54 6.09
C LEU A 98 -4.44 20.08 7.35
N GLN A 99 -3.69 20.97 8.00
CA GLN A 99 -2.91 20.63 9.19
C GLN A 99 -3.80 20.19 10.37
N ASP A 100 -4.90 20.91 10.60
CA ASP A 100 -5.82 20.62 11.72
C ASP A 100 -6.50 19.26 11.55
N ILE A 101 -7.08 19.02 10.38
CA ILE A 101 -7.82 17.77 10.10
C ILE A 101 -6.84 16.58 10.04
N CYS A 102 -5.66 16.76 9.44
CA CYS A 102 -4.65 15.70 9.36
C CYS A 102 -4.00 15.35 10.70
N TYR A 103 -4.08 16.21 11.72
CA TYR A 103 -3.64 15.88 13.08
C TYR A 103 -4.53 14.78 13.70
N GLY A 104 -5.76 14.62 13.22
CA GLY A 104 -6.68 13.56 13.64
C GLY A 104 -6.29 12.16 13.15
N ILE A 105 -5.29 11.99 12.29
CA ILE A 105 -4.80 10.66 11.91
C ILE A 105 -3.94 10.10 13.05
N THR A 106 -4.51 9.16 13.81
CA THR A 106 -3.84 8.51 14.93
C THR A 106 -2.94 7.35 14.48
N GLY A 107 -2.03 6.91 15.36
CA GLY A 107 -1.12 5.79 15.07
C GLY A 107 -1.84 4.46 14.86
N ASP A 108 -2.95 4.25 15.55
CA ASP A 108 -3.84 3.10 15.48
C ASP A 108 -4.92 3.20 14.39
N ALA A 109 -5.01 4.33 13.68
CA ALA A 109 -5.95 4.48 12.58
C ALA A 109 -5.79 3.36 11.53
N PRO A 110 -6.89 2.78 11.01
CA PRO A 110 -6.85 1.68 10.06
C PRO A 110 -6.02 1.99 8.82
N LEU A 111 -5.19 1.03 8.41
CA LEU A 111 -4.40 1.12 7.19
C LEU A 111 -5.14 0.42 6.04
N TYR A 112 -5.58 1.20 5.06
CA TYR A 112 -6.21 0.67 3.86
C TYR A 112 -5.17 0.42 2.78
N SER A 113 -5.41 -0.60 1.95
CA SER A 113 -4.55 -0.96 0.82
C SER A 113 -5.36 -1.08 -0.46
N MET A 114 -5.00 -0.31 -1.48
CA MET A 114 -5.57 -0.33 -2.83
C MET A 114 -4.60 -0.96 -3.81
N PHE A 115 -5.11 -1.82 -4.68
CA PHE A 115 -4.32 -2.56 -5.67
C PHE A 115 -4.73 -2.18 -7.08
N ARG A 116 -3.77 -1.75 -7.91
CA ARG A 116 -4.05 -1.32 -9.28
C ARG A 116 -4.58 -2.48 -10.11
N LYS A 117 -5.69 -2.23 -10.83
CA LYS A 117 -6.31 -3.15 -11.78
C LYS A 117 -6.28 -2.64 -13.21
N HIS A 118 -6.32 -1.32 -13.40
CA HIS A 118 -6.24 -0.71 -14.72
C HIS A 118 -5.43 0.59 -14.69
N PRO A 119 -4.52 0.83 -15.67
CA PRO A 119 -4.11 -0.08 -16.74
C PRO A 119 -3.50 -1.38 -16.19
N GLU A 120 -3.57 -2.45 -16.96
CA GLU A 120 -3.03 -3.74 -16.55
C GLU A 120 -1.51 -3.62 -16.42
N VAL A 121 -0.99 -3.97 -15.25
CA VAL A 121 0.44 -3.89 -14.97
C VAL A 121 1.03 -5.29 -15.07
N LYS A 122 2.18 -5.39 -15.75
CA LYS A 122 2.89 -6.66 -15.86
C LYS A 122 3.24 -7.17 -14.46
N PRO A 123 2.91 -8.43 -14.12
CA PRO A 123 3.32 -9.02 -12.87
C PRO A 123 4.83 -8.91 -12.67
N VAL A 124 5.26 -8.52 -11.47
CA VAL A 124 6.68 -8.53 -11.12
C VAL A 124 7.16 -9.99 -11.15
N ALA A 125 8.23 -10.24 -11.90
CA ALA A 125 8.81 -11.56 -12.02
C ALA A 125 9.15 -12.11 -10.63
N CYS A 126 8.69 -13.32 -10.35
CA CYS A 126 8.86 -13.95 -9.06
C CYS A 126 10.35 -14.12 -8.73
N PRO A 127 10.82 -13.64 -7.55
CA PRO A 127 12.22 -13.75 -7.16
C PRO A 127 12.62 -15.17 -6.74
N PHE A 128 11.64 -16.06 -6.50
CA PHE A 128 11.84 -17.43 -6.02
C PHE A 128 12.05 -18.41 -7.19
N LYS A 129 13.21 -18.32 -7.84
CA LYS A 129 13.55 -19.14 -9.02
C LYS A 129 14.23 -20.49 -8.69
N SER A 130 14.85 -20.62 -7.52
CA SER A 130 15.65 -21.80 -7.15
C SER A 130 15.09 -22.50 -5.91
N ALA A 131 14.54 -23.70 -6.07
CA ALA A 131 14.02 -24.54 -4.99
C ALA A 131 15.11 -25.29 -4.20
N PRO A 132 14.81 -25.83 -3.00
CA PRO A 132 13.58 -25.66 -2.23
C PRO A 132 13.72 -24.61 -1.12
N PHE A 133 12.76 -23.68 -1.05
CA PHE A 133 12.63 -22.77 0.08
C PHE A 133 11.84 -23.43 1.20
N THR A 134 12.25 -23.21 2.44
CA THR A 134 11.52 -23.65 3.64
C THR A 134 11.04 -22.44 4.43
N PHE A 135 9.86 -22.55 5.04
CA PHE A 135 9.31 -21.50 5.88
C PHE A 135 8.64 -22.08 7.14
N SER A 136 8.60 -21.27 8.19
CA SER A 136 7.77 -21.47 9.39
C SER A 136 6.55 -20.55 9.33
N TYR A 137 5.50 -20.88 10.07
CA TYR A 137 4.28 -20.08 10.10
C TYR A 137 3.62 -20.11 11.48
N ASN A 138 2.81 -19.11 11.79
CA ASN A 138 2.04 -19.02 13.03
C ASN A 138 0.58 -18.72 12.70
N ARG A 139 -0.35 -19.48 13.28
CA ARG A 139 -1.81 -19.29 13.11
C ARG A 139 -2.50 -18.75 14.37
N GLY A 140 -1.74 -18.13 15.27
CA GLY A 140 -2.21 -17.66 16.57
C GLY A 140 -2.13 -18.70 17.69
N SER A 141 -1.67 -19.92 17.41
CA SER A 141 -1.51 -21.01 18.38
C SER A 141 -0.05 -21.39 18.67
N GLY A 142 0.91 -20.62 18.15
CA GLY A 142 2.35 -20.85 18.30
C GLY A 142 3.07 -20.97 16.96
N ASP A 143 4.40 -20.84 16.99
CA ASP A 143 5.25 -20.91 15.81
C ASP A 143 5.45 -22.37 15.37
N CYS A 144 4.93 -22.73 14.21
CA CYS A 144 5.15 -24.02 13.58
C CYS A 144 6.41 -23.98 12.71
N SER A 145 7.51 -24.52 13.23
CA SER A 145 8.83 -24.54 12.59
C SER A 145 9.33 -25.94 12.22
N TYR A 146 8.82 -27.01 12.84
CA TYR A 146 9.26 -28.38 12.59
C TYR A 146 8.09 -29.38 12.52
N PRO A 147 7.99 -30.18 11.44
CA PRO A 147 8.81 -30.15 10.23
C PRO A 147 8.59 -28.87 9.41
N ALA A 148 9.66 -28.40 8.76
CA ALA A 148 9.61 -27.14 8.01
C ALA A 148 8.64 -27.23 6.82
N SER A 149 7.80 -26.19 6.64
CA SER A 149 6.93 -26.08 5.46
C SER A 149 7.74 -25.70 4.23
N LYS A 150 7.26 -26.04 3.04
CA LYS A 150 8.01 -25.86 1.78
C LYS A 150 7.33 -24.87 0.85
N ALA A 151 8.10 -24.00 0.23
CA ALA A 151 7.64 -23.17 -0.87
C ALA A 151 8.30 -23.66 -2.16
N GLU A 152 7.49 -23.91 -3.18
CA GLU A 152 7.99 -24.33 -4.49
C GLU A 152 8.47 -23.13 -5.29
N SER A 153 9.48 -23.33 -6.13
CA SER A 153 9.88 -22.35 -7.13
C SER A 153 8.68 -22.00 -8.02
N CYS A 154 8.60 -20.75 -8.44
CA CYS A 154 7.48 -20.25 -9.23
C CYS A 154 7.30 -21.05 -10.53
N THR A 155 6.10 -21.61 -10.72
CA THR A 155 5.73 -22.42 -11.91
C THR A 155 5.19 -21.58 -13.06
N ASP A 156 4.85 -20.32 -12.78
CA ASP A 156 4.42 -19.24 -13.67
C ASP A 156 5.03 -17.94 -13.11
N ASP A 157 5.35 -16.93 -13.95
CA ASP A 157 6.19 -15.76 -13.63
C ASP A 157 5.73 -14.95 -12.39
N SER A 158 4.53 -15.22 -11.90
CA SER A 158 3.97 -14.60 -10.69
C SER A 158 3.09 -15.54 -9.85
N ARG A 159 3.50 -16.79 -9.62
CA ARG A 159 2.78 -17.70 -8.70
C ARG A 159 3.71 -18.49 -7.80
N LEU A 160 3.60 -18.25 -6.49
CA LEU A 160 4.31 -19.03 -5.48
C LEU A 160 3.33 -20.02 -4.83
N VAL A 161 3.77 -21.27 -4.69
CA VAL A 161 3.00 -22.33 -4.04
C VAL A 161 3.58 -22.59 -2.66
N LEU A 162 2.75 -22.43 -1.63
CA LEU A 162 3.11 -22.77 -0.25
C LEU A 162 2.49 -24.12 0.12
N LYS A 163 3.34 -25.05 0.58
CA LYS A 163 2.98 -26.38 1.08
C LYS A 163 3.23 -26.44 2.59
N TYR A 164 2.15 -26.29 3.35
CA TYR A 164 2.18 -26.29 4.81
C TYR A 164 2.36 -27.72 5.34
N GLN A 165 3.25 -27.87 6.31
CA GLN A 165 3.38 -29.06 7.14
C GLN A 165 2.71 -28.83 8.50
N ALA A 166 2.19 -29.89 9.11
CA ALA A 166 1.67 -29.85 10.47
C ALA A 166 2.83 -30.04 11.46
N CYS A 167 2.89 -29.21 12.51
CA CYS A 167 3.87 -29.36 13.57
C CYS A 167 3.26 -30.19 14.71
N PRO A 168 3.89 -31.29 15.13
CA PRO A 168 3.35 -32.17 16.16
C PRO A 168 3.01 -31.44 17.48
N ASP A 169 3.80 -30.42 17.82
CA ASP A 169 3.70 -29.72 19.10
C ASP A 169 2.82 -28.46 19.06
N VAL A 170 2.27 -28.11 17.90
CA VAL A 170 1.48 -26.86 17.73
C VAL A 170 0.03 -27.21 17.40
N PRO A 171 -0.91 -26.99 18.34
CA PRO A 171 -2.33 -27.22 18.11
C PRO A 171 -2.86 -26.46 16.88
N SER A 172 -3.85 -27.03 16.19
CA SER A 172 -4.47 -26.46 14.98
C SER A 172 -3.58 -26.46 13.73
N THR A 173 -2.41 -27.10 13.75
CA THR A 173 -1.59 -27.30 12.54
C THR A 173 -1.88 -28.61 11.79
N GLU A 174 -2.55 -29.57 12.43
CA GLU A 174 -2.91 -30.90 11.91
C GLU A 174 -3.89 -30.92 10.72
N SER A 175 -4.35 -29.75 10.27
CA SER A 175 -5.30 -29.64 9.17
C SER A 175 -4.68 -30.09 7.84
N ASN A 176 -5.18 -31.19 7.27
CA ASN A 176 -4.80 -31.83 5.99
C ASN A 176 -4.11 -30.88 5.00
N GLY A 177 -2.90 -31.25 4.56
CA GLY A 177 -1.98 -30.48 3.72
C GLY A 177 -2.66 -29.55 2.71
N LYS A 178 -2.86 -28.29 3.11
CA LYS A 178 -3.46 -27.26 2.26
C LYS A 178 -2.38 -26.70 1.34
N GLN A 179 -2.63 -26.77 0.03
CA GLN A 179 -1.82 -26.11 -0.99
C GLN A 179 -2.45 -24.75 -1.30
N ASN A 180 -1.75 -23.67 -0.95
CA ASN A 180 -2.21 -22.32 -1.23
C ASN A 180 -1.44 -21.74 -2.42
N HIS A 181 -2.18 -21.25 -3.41
CA HIS A 181 -1.64 -20.54 -4.56
C HIS A 181 -1.69 -19.04 -4.28
N LEU A 182 -0.54 -18.45 -3.97
CA LEU A 182 -0.44 -17.01 -3.75
C LEU A 182 0.10 -16.33 -5.00
N ARG A 183 -0.59 -15.27 -5.43
CA ARG A 183 -0.01 -14.30 -6.35
C ARG A 183 0.94 -13.41 -5.54
N PRO A 184 2.14 -13.05 -6.04
CA PRO A 184 3.09 -12.17 -5.36
C PRO A 184 2.50 -10.86 -4.86
N TYR A 185 1.51 -10.30 -5.57
CA TYR A 185 0.78 -9.12 -5.12
C TYR A 185 0.06 -9.31 -3.78
N LEU A 186 -0.26 -10.54 -3.39
CA LEU A 186 -0.82 -10.90 -2.09
C LEU A 186 0.25 -11.24 -1.05
N ILE A 187 1.48 -11.60 -1.46
CA ILE A 187 2.58 -11.84 -0.52
C ILE A 187 2.90 -10.54 0.25
N PHE A 188 2.74 -9.39 -0.39
CA PHE A 188 2.88 -8.07 0.25
C PHE A 188 1.66 -7.63 1.08
N LYS A 189 0.57 -8.41 1.13
CA LYS A 189 -0.55 -8.12 2.05
C LYS A 189 -0.29 -8.65 3.46
N ASP A 190 0.62 -9.61 3.61
CA ASP A 190 0.83 -10.36 4.85
C ASP A 190 2.24 -10.15 5.44
N ILE A 191 2.89 -9.03 5.09
CA ILE A 191 4.11 -8.52 5.75
C ILE A 191 3.79 -7.18 6.40
#